data_AF-A0A532BW35-F1
#
_entry.id   AF-A0A532BW35-F1
#
_cell.length_a   1.000
_cell.length_b   1.000
_cell.length_c   1.000
_cell.angle_alpha   90.00
_cell.angle_beta   90.00
_cell.angle_gamma   90.00
#
_symmetry.space_group_name_H-M   'P 1'
#
loop_
_entity.id
_entity.type
_entity.pdbx_description
1 polymer ?
#
loop_
_entity_poly.entity_id
_entity_poly.type
_entity_poly.pdbx_seq_one_letter_code
_entity_poly.pdbx_strand_id
1 'polypeptide(L)'
;MYRIILILGLLVVLYFLLRRAVRALKGPGEPDGLLPGKDHMVQDPVCLVFVPREAAITEDIGGQTYYFCSRSCAHKFQEKLAG
;
A
#
# COMPACT_ATOMS: atom_id res chain seq x y z
N MET A 1 -50.47 -3.90 10.60
CA MET A 1 -49.39 -4.50 9.77
C MET A 1 -48.51 -3.45 9.11
N TYR A 2 -49.05 -2.41 8.45
CA TYR A 2 -48.24 -1.32 7.85
C TYR A 2 -47.39 -0.52 8.86
N ARG A 3 -47.87 -0.32 10.09
CA ARG A 3 -47.13 0.39 11.14
C ARG A 3 -45.79 -0.28 11.48
N ILE A 4 -45.75 -1.62 11.46
CA ILE A 4 -44.53 -2.39 11.73
C ILE A 4 -43.53 -2.21 10.57
N ILE A 5 -44.02 -2.25 9.33
CA ILE A 5 -43.19 -2.03 8.12
C ILE A 5 -42.60 -0.61 8.11
N LEU A 6 -43.39 0.40 8.48
CA LEU A 6 -42.91 1.78 8.59
C LEU A 6 -41.84 1.94 9.67
N ILE A 7 -42.02 1.31 10.84
CA ILE A 7 -41.02 1.34 11.92
C ILE A 7 -39.72 0.66 11.48
N LEU A 8 -39.82 -0.49 10.81
CA LEU A 8 -38.65 -1.25 10.34
C LEU A 8 -37.88 -0.47 9.26
N GLY A 9 -38.60 0.14 8.31
CA GLY A 9 -38.00 1.02 7.31
C GLY A 9 -37.31 2.24 7.92
N LEU A 10 -37.96 2.90 8.88
CA LEU A 10 -37.40 4.05 9.59
C LEU A 10 -36.15 3.66 10.39
N LEU A 11 -36.15 2.51 11.07
CA LEU A 11 -34.98 1.99 11.77
C LEU A 11 -33.82 1.69 10.82
N VAL A 12 -34.07 1.11 9.65
CA VAL A 12 -33.03 0.83 8.63
C VAL A 12 -32.45 2.13 8.08
N VAL A 13 -33.29 3.13 7.78
CA VAL A 13 -32.85 4.45 7.32
C VAL A 13 -32.05 5.15 8.41
N LEU A 14 -32.55 5.18 9.64
CA LEU A 14 -31.85 5.77 10.78
C LEU A 14 -30.50 5.09 11.02
N TYR A 15 -30.45 3.76 10.96
CA TYR A 15 -29.22 2.99 11.06
C TYR A 15 -28.23 3.33 9.94
N PHE A 16 -28.69 3.47 8.70
CA PHE A 16 -27.83 3.84 7.58
C PHE A 16 -27.28 5.27 7.72
N LEU A 17 -28.13 6.22 8.17
CA LEU A 17 -27.73 7.59 8.46
C LEU A 17 -26.76 7.68 9.63
N LEU A 18 -27.01 6.95 10.72
CA LEU A 18 -26.09 6.83 11.86
C LEU A 18 -24.77 6.18 11.43
N ARG A 19 -24.80 5.09 10.67
CA ARG A 19 -23.58 4.47 10.10
C ARG A 19 -22.81 5.42 9.21
N ARG A 20 -23.49 6.25 8.41
CA ARG A 20 -22.87 7.23 7.54
C ARG A 20 -22.25 8.38 8.35
N ALA A 21 -22.95 8.86 9.38
CA ALA A 21 -22.44 9.88 10.29
C ALA A 21 -21.24 9.37 11.10
N VAL A 22 -21.32 8.15 11.64
CA VAL A 22 -20.20 7.50 12.34
C VAL A 22 -19.02 7.26 11.40
N ARG A 23 -19.24 6.87 10.13
CA ARG A 23 -18.16 6.78 9.13
C ARG A 23 -17.55 8.14 8.79
N ALA A 24 -18.36 9.20 8.76
CA ALA A 24 -17.86 10.55 8.51
C ALA A 24 -17.05 11.10 9.69
N LEU A 25 -17.47 10.80 10.93
CA LEU A 25 -16.74 11.15 12.16
C LEU A 25 -15.49 10.29 12.37
N LYS A 26 -15.55 9.00 12.01
CA LYS A 26 -14.42 8.06 12.12
C LYS A 26 -13.40 8.25 10.99
N GLY A 27 -13.67 9.14 10.04
CA GLY A 27 -12.91 9.29 8.81
C GLY A 27 -12.86 7.99 8.00
N PRO A 28 -12.28 7.99 6.79
CA PRO A 28 -11.58 6.79 6.36
C PRO A 28 -10.57 6.52 7.48
N GLY A 29 -10.68 5.38 8.15
CA GLY A 29 -9.61 4.95 9.05
C GLY A 29 -8.30 5.15 8.31
N GLU A 30 -7.39 5.85 8.97
CA GLU A 30 -5.97 6.00 8.66
C GLU A 30 -5.52 5.01 7.58
N PRO A 31 -4.97 5.45 6.43
CA PRO A 31 -4.21 4.54 5.59
C PRO A 31 -3.19 3.88 6.52
N ASP A 32 -3.15 2.56 6.51
CA ASP A 32 -2.26 1.70 7.28
C ASP A 32 -0.80 2.11 6.96
N GLY A 33 -0.32 3.16 7.61
CA GLY A 33 0.79 3.98 7.12
C GLY A 33 1.50 4.73 8.24
N LEU A 34 1.27 4.35 9.50
CA LEU A 34 2.06 4.82 10.64
C LEU A 34 3.28 3.93 10.92
N LEU A 35 3.66 3.07 9.97
CA LEU A 35 4.98 2.46 9.93
C LEU A 35 5.74 3.03 8.74
N PRO A 36 6.83 3.80 8.95
CA PRO A 36 7.79 4.05 7.88
C PRO A 36 8.38 2.69 7.49
N GLY A 37 7.97 2.15 6.34
CA GLY A 37 8.64 0.99 5.74
C GLY A 37 7.94 -0.37 5.79
N LYS A 38 6.59 -0.48 5.85
CA LYS A 38 5.95 -1.81 5.77
C LYS A 38 5.59 -2.29 4.36
N ASP A 39 5.21 -1.46 3.40
CA ASP A 39 4.53 -1.99 2.19
C ASP A 39 5.24 -1.79 0.85
N HIS A 40 6.35 -1.06 0.80
CA HIS A 40 7.17 -0.95 -0.42
C HIS A 40 8.45 -1.76 -0.27
N MET A 41 8.34 -3.06 -0.02
CA MET A 41 9.48 -3.97 -0.17
C MET A 41 9.69 -4.25 -1.65
N VAL A 42 10.91 -3.99 -2.14
CA VAL A 42 11.30 -4.29 -3.51
C VAL A 42 12.32 -5.41 -3.48
N GLN A 43 12.22 -6.35 -4.41
CA GLN A 43 13.16 -7.45 -4.53
C GLN A 43 14.36 -7.03 -5.39
N ASP A 44 15.56 -7.28 -4.87
CA ASP A 44 16.80 -7.10 -5.61
C ASP A 44 16.95 -8.19 -6.69
N PRO A 45 17.17 -7.86 -7.98
CA PRO A 45 17.25 -8.84 -9.07
C PRO A 45 18.54 -9.70 -9.07
N VAL A 46 19.55 -9.34 -8.27
CA VAL A 46 20.83 -10.07 -8.16
C VAL A 46 20.82 -11.08 -7.02
N CYS A 47 20.41 -10.64 -5.83
CA CYS A 47 20.46 -11.47 -4.62
C CYS A 47 19.09 -11.95 -4.14
N LEU A 48 18.00 -11.49 -4.75
CA LEU A 48 16.61 -11.85 -4.44
C LEU A 48 16.17 -11.49 -3.02
N VAL A 49 16.93 -10.62 -2.34
CA VAL A 49 16.60 -10.10 -1.02
C VAL A 49 15.56 -8.99 -1.15
N PHE A 50 14.57 -9.01 -0.26
CA PHE A 50 13.59 -7.94 -0.13
C PHE A 50 14.16 -6.80 0.70
N VAL A 51 14.19 -5.60 0.12
CA VAL A 51 14.66 -4.39 0.80
C VAL A 51 13.59 -3.31 0.77
N PRO A 52 13.48 -2.48 1.83
CA PRO A 52 12.60 -1.33 1.82
C PRO A 52 13.01 -0.37 0.69
N ARG A 53 12.06 0.08 -0.13
CA ARG A 53 12.31 1.01 -1.25
C ARG A 53 13.06 2.27 -0.84
N GLU A 54 12.80 2.77 0.37
CA GLU A 54 13.44 3.96 0.94
C GLU A 54 14.93 3.75 1.25
N ALA A 55 15.32 2.51 1.57
CA ALA A 55 16.70 2.14 1.88
C ALA A 55 17.43 1.50 0.68
N ALA A 56 16.70 1.17 -0.39
CA ALA A 56 17.24 0.53 -1.57
C ALA A 56 18.02 1.51 -2.43
N ILE A 57 19.11 1.03 -3.03
CA ILE A 57 19.88 1.78 -4.01
C ILE A 57 19.14 1.71 -5.34
N THR A 58 18.82 2.86 -5.89
CA THR A 58 18.04 2.99 -7.11
C THR A 58 18.95 3.39 -8.25
N GLU A 59 18.95 2.64 -9.35
CA GLU A 59 19.73 2.93 -10.55
C GLU A 59 18.82 2.82 -11.78
N ASP A 60 18.99 3.72 -12.74
CA ASP A 60 18.29 3.65 -14.03
C ASP A 60 19.20 2.98 -15.06
N ILE A 61 18.74 1.85 -15.62
CA ILE A 61 19.51 1.09 -16.60
C ILE A 61 18.60 0.77 -17.78
N GLY A 62 18.88 1.38 -18.93
CA GLY A 62 18.09 1.17 -20.14
C GLY A 62 16.67 1.76 -20.07
N GLY A 63 16.45 2.81 -19.27
CA GLY A 63 15.13 3.42 -19.09
C GLY A 63 14.22 2.65 -18.13
N GLN A 64 14.77 1.67 -17.41
CA GLN A 64 14.08 0.96 -16.34
C GLN A 64 14.81 1.18 -15.02
N THR A 65 14.04 1.58 -14.02
CA THR A 65 14.53 1.82 -12.67
C THR A 65 14.61 0.51 -11.89
N TYR A 66 15.81 0.12 -11.47
CA TYR A 66 16.07 -1.06 -10.67
C TYR A 66 16.43 -0.69 -9.23
N TYR A 67 16.07 -1.57 -8.31
CA TYR A 67 16.30 -1.40 -6.87
C TYR A 67 17.21 -2.52 -6.37
N PHE A 68 18.27 -2.13 -5.65
CA PHE A 68 19.29 -3.04 -5.16
C PHE A 68 19.46 -2.91 -3.65
N CYS A 69 19.80 -4.02 -3.00
CA CYS A 69 20.10 -4.02 -1.56
C CYS A 69 21.44 -3.33 -1.24
N SER A 70 22.36 -3.25 -2.22
CA SER A 70 23.72 -2.74 -2.01
C SER A 70 24.38 -2.34 -3.33
N ARG A 71 25.44 -1.49 -3.25
CA ARG A 71 26.19 -1.02 -4.43
C ARG A 71 26.85 -2.16 -5.20
N SER A 72 27.24 -3.22 -4.50
CA SER A 72 27.83 -4.41 -5.11
C SER A 72 26.81 -5.17 -5.96
N CYS A 73 25.54 -5.21 -5.57
CA CYS A 73 24.47 -5.81 -6.38
C CYS A 73 24.20 -4.95 -7.63
N ALA A 74 24.15 -3.62 -7.49
CA ALA A 74 24.03 -2.72 -8.63
C ALA A 74 25.15 -2.91 -9.65
N HIS A 75 26.42 -2.97 -9.20
CA HIS A 75 27.57 -3.20 -10.08
C HIS A 75 27.50 -4.56 -10.80
N LYS A 76 27.21 -5.63 -10.06
CA LYS A 76 27.04 -6.98 -10.65
C LYS A 76 25.92 -7.02 -11.69
N PHE A 77 24.87 -6.26 -11.48
CA PHE A 77 23.76 -6.17 -12.42
C PHE A 77 24.16 -5.41 -13.70
N GLN A 78 24.90 -4.30 -13.56
CA GLN A 78 25.46 -3.58 -14.69
C GLN A 78 26.45 -4.44 -15.50
N GLU A 79 27.34 -5.18 -14.83
CA GLU A 79 28.27 -6.10 -15.50
C GLU A 79 27.53 -7.18 -16.30
N LYS A 80 26.43 -7.71 -15.77
CA LYS A 80 25.60 -8.70 -16.48
C LYS A 80 24.85 -8.13 -17.68
N LEU A 81 24.55 -6.83 -17.70
CA LEU A 81 23.84 -6.17 -18.80
C LEU A 81 24.78 -5.62 -19.87
N ALA A 82 26.04 -5.35 -19.52
CA ALA A 82 27.07 -4.88 -20.45
C ALA A 82 27.75 -6.02 -21.24
N GLY A 83 27.46 -7.28 -20.88
CA GLY A 83 28.03 -8.50 -21.49
C GLY A 83 27.17 -9.10 -22.60
#